data_AF-U7Q709-F1
#
_entry.id   AF-U7Q709-F1
#
_cell.length_a   1.000
_cell.length_b   1.000
_cell.length_c   1.000
_cell.angle_alpha   90.00
_cell.angle_beta   90.00
_cell.angle_gamma   90.00
#
_symmetry.space_group_name_H-M   'P 1'
#
loop_
_entity.id
_entity.type
_entity.pdbx_description
1 polymer ?
#
loop_
_entity_poly.entity_id
_entity_poly.type
_entity_poly.pdbx_seq_one_letter_code
_entity_poly.pdbx_strand_id
1 'polypeptide(L)'
;MYDNICKFIAEEFSTDLASWLLGEPIQLTQLSPKELSIEPIRTDALILQQSNNLVLHVEFQTKTEATIPFRMTDYCLRVHRRYPDKEMHQVVIYLKQTASELVY
;
A
#
# COMPACT_ATOMS: atom_id res chain seq x y z
N MET A 1 16.52 3.75 8.34
CA MET A 1 17.28 3.82 7.07
C MET A 1 16.49 3.25 5.90
N TYR A 2 15.80 2.10 6.05
CA TYR A 2 14.90 1.57 4.99
C TYR A 2 13.70 2.47 4.67
N ASP A 3 13.13 3.13 5.68
CA ASP A 3 11.99 4.06 5.52
C ASP A 3 12.25 5.12 4.42
N ASN A 4 13.39 5.82 4.49
CA ASN A 4 13.73 6.86 3.52
C ASN A 4 13.90 6.32 2.08
N ILE A 5 14.43 5.11 1.92
CA ILE A 5 14.61 4.49 0.60
C ILE A 5 13.27 4.04 0.03
N CYS A 6 12.39 3.47 0.86
CA CYS A 6 11.07 3.02 0.39
C CYS A 6 10.18 4.20 0.04
N LYS A 7 10.24 5.28 0.82
CA LYS A 7 9.61 6.56 0.46
C LYS A 7 10.16 7.12 -0.84
N PHE A 8 11.48 7.10 -1.03
CA PHE A 8 12.08 7.54 -2.29
C PHE A 8 11.61 6.69 -3.48
N ILE A 9 11.61 5.36 -3.37
CA ILE A 9 11.13 4.45 -4.43
C ILE A 9 9.64 4.70 -4.71
N ALA A 10 8.85 4.86 -3.66
CA ALA A 10 7.43 5.14 -3.74
C ALA A 10 7.11 6.44 -4.49
N GLU A 11 7.92 7.47 -4.28
CA GLU A 11 7.70 8.81 -4.84
C GLU A 11 8.23 8.91 -6.26
N GLU A 12 9.50 8.52 -6.48
CA GLU A 12 10.18 8.68 -7.78
C GLU A 12 9.79 7.62 -8.80
N PHE A 13 9.56 6.37 -8.37
CA PHE A 13 9.30 5.22 -9.24
C PHE A 13 7.88 4.69 -9.08
N SER A 14 6.95 5.56 -8.72
CA SER A 14 5.57 5.23 -8.38
C SER A 14 4.81 4.49 -9.49
N THR A 15 5.09 4.81 -10.76
CA THR A 15 4.47 4.18 -11.94
C THR A 15 5.08 2.81 -12.23
N ASP A 16 6.40 2.70 -12.15
CA ASP A 16 7.11 1.43 -12.37
C ASP A 16 6.76 0.41 -11.28
N LEU A 17 6.69 0.86 -10.03
CA LEU A 17 6.28 0.05 -8.89
C LEU A 17 4.84 -0.46 -9.07
N ALA A 18 3.90 0.42 -9.44
CA ALA A 18 2.53 0.03 -9.69
C ALA A 18 2.42 -1.00 -10.83
N SER A 19 3.13 -0.76 -11.93
CA SER A 19 3.11 -1.65 -13.09
C SER A 19 3.72 -3.02 -12.77
N TRP A 20 4.77 -3.06 -11.96
CA TRP A 20 5.36 -4.31 -11.47
C TRP A 20 4.40 -5.09 -10.59
N LEU A 21 3.74 -4.43 -9.63
CA LEU A 21 2.83 -5.08 -8.68
C LEU A 21 1.54 -5.58 -9.33
N LEU A 22 1.05 -4.86 -10.34
CA LEU A 22 -0.21 -5.18 -11.02
C LEU A 22 0.00 -6.07 -12.26
N GLY A 23 1.25 -6.22 -12.72
CA GLY A 23 1.60 -7.04 -13.88
C GLY A 23 1.26 -6.41 -15.23
N GLU A 24 0.76 -5.16 -15.24
CA GLU A 24 0.41 -4.42 -16.45
C GLU A 24 0.80 -2.94 -16.34
N PRO A 25 1.16 -2.26 -17.45
CA PRO A 25 1.44 -0.84 -17.43
C PRO A 25 0.20 -0.04 -17.04
N ILE A 26 0.28 0.70 -15.93
CA ILE A 26 -0.82 1.52 -15.46
C ILE A 26 -0.31 2.86 -14.93
N GLN A 27 -0.99 3.93 -15.33
CA GLN A 27 -0.76 5.24 -14.76
C GLN A 27 -1.67 5.43 -13.56
N LEU A 28 -1.07 5.55 -12.38
CA LEU A 28 -1.78 5.86 -11.16
C LEU A 28 -1.42 7.25 -10.65
N THR A 29 -2.39 7.94 -10.07
CA THR A 29 -2.19 9.20 -9.36
C THR A 29 -2.19 8.98 -7.86
N GLN A 30 -1.42 9.76 -7.11
CA GLN A 30 -1.36 9.63 -5.66
C GLN A 30 -2.73 9.95 -5.04
N LEU A 31 -3.18 9.10 -4.13
CA LEU A 31 -4.38 9.29 -3.34
C LEU A 31 -3.95 9.70 -1.93
N SER A 32 -4.42 10.86 -1.47
CA SER A 32 -3.98 11.44 -0.21
C SER A 32 -4.43 10.58 0.99
N PRO A 33 -3.51 10.10 1.84
CA PRO A 33 -3.89 9.32 3.03
C PRO A 33 -4.75 10.10 4.03
N LYS A 34 -4.65 11.43 4.01
CA LYS A 34 -5.48 12.33 4.85
C LYS A 34 -6.96 12.29 4.45
N GLU A 35 -7.26 11.96 3.21
CA GLU A 35 -8.65 11.79 2.75
C GLU A 35 -9.27 10.48 3.23
N LEU A 36 -8.44 9.54 3.73
CA LEU A 36 -8.85 8.21 4.16
C LEU A 36 -8.73 7.98 5.67
N SER A 37 -8.16 8.91 6.45
CA SER A 37 -7.89 8.67 7.87
C SER A 37 -8.45 9.68 8.85
N ILE A 38 -8.95 9.14 9.98
CA ILE A 38 -9.32 9.84 11.21
C ILE A 38 -8.10 9.97 12.15
N GLU A 39 -7.11 9.06 12.09
CA GLU A 39 -5.81 9.11 12.79
C GLU A 39 -4.69 8.38 12.00
N PRO A 40 -3.42 8.82 12.00
CA PRO A 40 -2.38 8.16 11.22
C PRO A 40 -2.07 6.74 11.74
N ILE A 41 -2.35 5.72 10.94
CA ILE A 41 -1.90 4.35 11.17
C ILE A 41 -0.38 4.34 10.95
N ARG A 42 0.40 3.89 11.94
CA ARG A 42 1.86 3.83 11.84
C ARG A 42 2.26 2.71 10.87
N THR A 43 2.76 3.10 9.71
CA THR A 43 3.40 2.22 8.72
C THR A 43 4.84 2.69 8.52
N ASP A 44 5.78 1.77 8.24
CA ASP A 44 7.14 2.19 7.84
C ASP A 44 7.05 3.06 6.57
N ALA A 45 6.31 2.63 5.54
CA ALA A 45 5.91 3.48 4.41
C ALA A 45 4.58 2.99 3.80
N LEU A 46 3.71 3.94 3.43
CA LEU A 46 2.38 3.72 2.85
C LEU A 46 2.28 4.39 1.48
N ILE A 47 1.94 3.60 0.46
CA ILE A 47 1.62 4.10 -0.87
C ILE A 47 0.13 3.85 -1.12
N LEU A 48 -0.57 4.92 -1.48
CA LEU A 48 -1.93 4.86 -1.98
C LEU A 48 -1.96 5.57 -3.32
N GLN A 49 -2.28 4.81 -4.36
CA GLN A 49 -2.39 5.32 -5.72
C GLN A 49 -3.71 4.84 -6.33
N GLN A 50 -4.23 5.59 -7.30
CA GLN A 50 -5.52 5.28 -7.92
C GLN A 50 -5.51 5.52 -9.43
N SER A 51 -6.35 4.75 -10.13
CA SER A 51 -6.80 5.02 -11.50
C SER A 51 -8.31 5.27 -11.49
N ASN A 52 -8.94 5.23 -12.66
CA ASN A 52 -10.40 5.34 -12.78
C ASN A 52 -11.12 4.22 -12.02
N ASN A 53 -10.60 2.99 -12.09
CA ASN A 53 -11.31 1.80 -11.62
C ASN A 53 -10.56 1.03 -10.53
N LEU A 54 -9.36 1.49 -10.13
CA LEU A 54 -8.49 0.78 -9.21
C LEU A 54 -7.96 1.71 -8.12
N VAL A 55 -7.78 1.17 -6.92
CA VAL A 55 -6.91 1.73 -5.88
C VAL A 55 -5.84 0.68 -5.54
N LEU A 56 -4.58 1.08 -5.65
CA LEU A 56 -3.43 0.30 -5.21
C LEU A 56 -2.99 0.78 -3.83
N HIS A 57 -2.93 -0.14 -2.89
CA HIS A 57 -2.45 0.08 -1.53
C HIS A 57 -1.24 -0.80 -1.26
N VAL A 58 -0.09 -0.16 -1.01
CA VAL A 58 1.16 -0.84 -0.72
C VAL A 58 1.69 -0.42 0.64
N GLU A 59 2.04 -1.40 1.46
CA GLU A 59 2.76 -1.17 2.71
C GLU A 59 4.12 -1.87 2.69
N PHE A 60 5.17 -1.13 3.05
CA PHE A 60 6.48 -1.71 3.30
C PHE A 60 6.61 -2.07 4.78
N GLN A 61 7.19 -3.23 5.06
CA GLN A 61 7.39 -3.72 6.41
C GLN A 61 8.82 -4.25 6.59
N THR A 62 9.49 -3.78 7.64
CA THR A 62 10.78 -4.35 8.06
C THR A 62 10.65 -5.48 9.08
N LYS A 63 9.46 -5.64 9.68
CA LYS A 63 9.13 -6.66 10.67
C LYS A 63 7.77 -7.26 10.34
N THR A 64 7.60 -8.52 10.68
CA THR A 64 6.31 -9.20 10.59
C THR A 64 5.48 -8.88 11.83
N GLU A 65 4.26 -8.40 11.63
CA GLU A 65 3.35 -8.06 12.73
C GLU A 65 1.98 -8.71 12.50
N ALA A 66 1.40 -9.27 13.56
CA ALA A 66 0.06 -9.89 13.50
C ALA A 66 -1.06 -8.86 13.20
N THR A 67 -0.77 -7.57 13.32
CA THR A 67 -1.70 -6.46 13.07
C THR A 67 -1.86 -6.15 11.58
N ILE A 68 -0.98 -6.66 10.71
CA ILE A 68 -0.96 -6.35 9.27
C ILE A 68 -2.29 -6.69 8.59
N PRO A 69 -2.87 -7.90 8.73
CA PRO A 69 -4.14 -8.23 8.07
C PRO A 69 -5.28 -7.30 8.48
N PHE A 70 -5.35 -6.92 9.76
CA PHE A 70 -6.36 -6.00 10.26
C PHE A 70 -6.20 -4.61 9.64
N ARG A 71 -4.97 -4.08 9.59
CA ARG A 71 -4.68 -2.78 8.97
C ARG A 71 -5.00 -2.74 7.48
N MET A 72 -4.61 -3.78 6.72
CA MET A 72 -4.95 -3.88 5.30
C MET A 72 -6.48 -3.87 5.11
N THR A 73 -7.20 -4.64 5.93
CA THR A 73 -8.67 -4.70 5.89
C THR A 73 -9.31 -3.35 6.23
N ASP A 74 -8.82 -2.65 7.26
CA ASP A 74 -9.32 -1.33 7.65
C ASP A 74 -9.15 -0.31 6.50
N TYR A 75 -7.98 -0.27 5.86
CA TYR A 75 -7.75 0.56 4.67
C TYR A 75 -8.68 0.19 3.52
N CYS A 76 -8.89 -1.10 3.25
CA CYS A 76 -9.81 -1.56 2.21
C CYS A 76 -11.23 -1.03 2.44
N LEU A 77 -11.75 -1.14 3.67
CA LEU A 77 -13.08 -0.67 4.02
C LEU A 77 -13.21 0.86 3.92
N ARG A 78 -12.18 1.60 4.33
CA ARG A 78 -12.14 3.07 4.21
C ARG A 78 -12.15 3.52 2.75
N VAL A 79 -11.36 2.88 1.90
CA VAL A 79 -11.34 3.14 0.46
C VAL A 79 -12.69 2.79 -0.16
N HIS A 80 -13.24 1.61 0.13
CA HIS A 80 -14.52 1.18 -0.42
C HIS A 80 -15.67 2.13 -0.04
N ARG A 81 -15.67 2.67 1.18
CA ARG A 81 -16.67 3.68 1.58
C ARG A 81 -16.61 4.95 0.72
N ARG A 82 -15.43 5.33 0.25
CA ARG A 82 -15.19 6.58 -0.52
C ARG A 82 -15.32 6.35 -2.03
N TYR A 83 -14.90 5.18 -2.50
CA TYR A 83 -14.81 4.78 -3.89
C TYR A 83 -15.37 3.36 -4.05
N PRO A 84 -16.69 3.16 -3.90
CA PRO A 84 -17.29 1.84 -3.84
C PRO A 84 -17.13 1.04 -5.14
N ASP A 85 -17.03 1.74 -6.27
CA ASP A 85 -16.93 1.15 -7.61
C ASP A 85 -15.49 0.83 -8.03
N LYS A 86 -14.49 1.17 -7.19
CA LYS A 86 -13.09 0.89 -7.50
C LYS A 86 -12.68 -0.46 -6.91
N GLU A 87 -11.99 -1.25 -7.72
CA GLU A 87 -11.29 -2.44 -7.28
C GLU A 87 -10.14 -2.04 -6.36
N MET A 88 -9.91 -2.81 -5.30
CA MET A 88 -8.83 -2.59 -4.35
C MET A 88 -7.78 -3.67 -4.50
N HIS A 89 -6.55 -3.28 -4.84
CA HIS A 89 -5.40 -4.18 -4.86
C HIS A 89 -4.46 -3.84 -3.70
N GLN A 90 -4.12 -4.86 -2.91
CA GLN A 90 -3.43 -4.70 -1.64
C GLN A 90 -2.16 -5.54 -1.60
N VAL A 91 -1.02 -4.89 -1.36
CA VAL A 91 0.28 -5.57 -1.31
C VAL A 91 1.04 -5.17 -0.05
N VAL A 92 1.63 -6.16 0.62
CA VAL A 92 2.59 -5.93 1.71
C VAL A 92 3.94 -6.43 1.26
N ILE A 93 4.95 -5.55 1.26
CA ILE A 93 6.32 -5.87 0.85
C ILE A 93 7.19 -5.98 2.10
N TYR A 94 7.68 -7.18 2.38
CA TYR A 94 8.64 -7.42 3.46
C TYR A 94 10.07 -7.21 2.97
N LEU A 95 10.73 -6.19 3.50
CA LEU A 95 12.08 -5.77 3.09
C LEU A 95 13.19 -6.65 3.65
N LYS A 96 12.85 -7.54 4.59
CA LYS A 96 13.76 -8.50 5.19
C LYS A 96 13.21 -9.89 4.99
N GLN A 97 14.10 -10.82 4.66
CA GLN A 97 13.76 -12.23 4.68
C GLN A 97 13.23 -12.61 6.06
N THR A 98 12.13 -13.35 6.06
CA THR A 98 11.44 -13.81 7.27
C THR A 98 11.03 -15.26 7.09
N ALA A 99 11.07 -16.01 8.18
CA ALA A 99 10.52 -17.37 8.27
C ALA A 99 9.22 -17.39 9.10
N SER A 100 8.65 -16.22 9.37
CA SER A 100 7.42 -16.07 10.16
C SER A 100 6.24 -16.62 9.38
N GLU A 101 5.44 -17.46 10.03
CA GLU A 101 4.18 -17.99 9.50
C GLU A 101 3.13 -16.88 9.26
N LEU A 102 3.38 -15.65 9.70
CA LEU A 102 2.54 -14.49 9.40
C LEU A 102 2.69 -14.01 7.95
N VAL A 103 3.68 -14.51 7.22
CA VAL A 103 3.98 -14.16 5.83
C VAL A 103 3.96 -15.45 5.01
N TYR A 104 2.91 -15.62 4.22
CA TYR A 104 2.65 -16.83 3.42
C TYR A 104 3.16 -16.67 1.98
#